data_AF-A0AAN8H843-F1
#
_entry.id   AF-A0AAN8H843-F1
#
_cell.length_a   1.000
_cell.length_b   1.000
_cell.length_c   1.000
_cell.angle_alpha   90.00
_cell.angle_beta   90.00
_cell.angle_gamma   90.00
#
_symmetry.space_group_name_H-M   'P 1'
#
loop_
_entity.id
_entity.type
_entity.pdbx_description
1 polymer ?
#
loop_
_entity_poly.entity_id
_entity_poly.type
_entity_poly.pdbx_seq_one_letter_code
_entity_poly.pdbx_strand_id
1 'polypeptide(L)'
;MLLGNKVDSSHDRMVKREEGEKLAKEFGVPFMETSARSGLNVELAFTAVAKELKHRTMKEPEEPKFQLQQYVDKEMRTVGCCRT
;
A
#
# COMPACT_ATOMS: atom_id res chain seq x y z
N MET A 1 4.06 -1.08 6.95
CA MET A 1 3.22 -1.49 5.81
C MET A 1 3.45 -2.97 5.56
N LEU A 2 2.39 -3.74 5.37
CA LEU A 2 2.39 -5.16 5.02
C LEU A 2 2.16 -5.31 3.51
N LEU A 3 2.95 -6.16 2.85
CA LEU A 3 2.85 -6.41 1.41
C LEU A 3 2.51 -7.88 1.13
N GLY A 4 1.39 -8.12 0.45
CA GLY A 4 1.05 -9.42 -0.12
C GLY A 4 1.64 -9.55 -1.53
N ASN A 5 2.86 -10.08 -1.65
CA ASN A 5 3.53 -10.21 -2.95
C ASN A 5 3.05 -11.44 -3.75
N LYS A 6 3.39 -11.49 -5.04
CA LYS A 6 3.10 -12.59 -5.98
C LYS A 6 1.61 -12.75 -6.27
N VAL A 7 0.88 -11.63 -6.32
CA VAL A 7 -0.56 -11.61 -6.61
C VAL A 7 -0.91 -12.13 -8.02
N ASP A 8 0.08 -12.22 -8.92
CA ASP A 8 -0.06 -12.82 -10.26
C ASP A 8 -0.28 -14.35 -10.24
N SER A 9 0.05 -15.02 -9.13
CA SER A 9 -0.10 -16.48 -8.98
C SER A 9 -1.45 -16.84 -8.35
N SER A 10 -2.55 -16.43 -8.99
CA SER A 10 -3.91 -16.61 -8.44
C SER A 10 -4.26 -18.07 -8.16
N HIS A 11 -3.75 -19.00 -8.97
CA HIS A 11 -3.97 -20.44 -8.83
C HIS A 11 -3.30 -21.05 -7.60
N ASP A 12 -2.20 -20.46 -7.12
CA ASP A 12 -1.45 -20.93 -5.94
C ASP A 12 -1.75 -20.07 -4.70
N ARG A 13 -2.84 -19.30 -4.73
CA ARG A 13 -3.18 -18.39 -3.65
C ARG A 13 -3.57 -19.16 -2.39
N MET A 14 -2.71 -19.11 -1.39
CA MET A 14 -2.95 -19.70 -0.07
C MET A 14 -3.50 -18.69 0.96
N VAL A 15 -3.26 -17.40 0.75
CA VAL A 15 -3.71 -16.34 1.65
C VAL A 15 -4.71 -15.45 0.91
N LYS A 16 -5.92 -15.36 1.46
CA LYS A 16 -6.94 -14.46 0.92
C LYS A 16 -6.57 -13.02 1.22
N ARG A 17 -7.05 -12.11 0.38
CA ARG A 17 -6.80 -10.68 0.53
C ARG A 17 -7.30 -10.18 1.89
N GLU A 18 -8.49 -10.63 2.30
CA GLU A 18 -9.14 -10.22 3.54
C GLU A 18 -8.35 -10.64 4.78
N GLU A 19 -7.63 -11.76 4.73
CA GLU A 19 -6.76 -12.22 5.82
C GLU A 19 -5.55 -11.29 5.99
N GLY A 20 -4.94 -10.88 4.87
CA GLY A 20 -3.85 -9.90 4.87
C GLY A 20 -4.31 -8.52 5.36
N GLU A 21 -5.49 -8.06 4.92
CA GLU A 21 -6.10 -6.81 5.39
C GLU A 21 -6.41 -6.85 6.89
N LYS A 22 -6.97 -7.96 7.38
CA LYS A 22 -7.25 -8.16 8.80
C LYS A 22 -5.97 -8.10 9.62
N LEU A 23 -4.93 -8.83 9.22
CA LEU A 23 -3.65 -8.83 9.91
C LEU A 23 -3.04 -7.41 9.94
N ALA A 24 -3.02 -6.71 8.82
CA ALA A 24 -2.48 -5.36 8.78
C ALA A 24 -3.24 -4.39 9.69
N LYS A 25 -4.57 -4.52 9.78
CA LYS A 25 -5.42 -3.75 10.70
C LYS A 25 -5.08 -4.05 12.16
N GLU A 26 -4.85 -5.32 12.52
CA GLU A 26 -4.45 -5.72 13.89
C GLU A 26 -3.10 -5.11 14.29
N PHE A 27 -2.16 -5.02 13.35
CA PHE A 27 -0.84 -4.40 13.58
C PHE A 27 -0.81 -2.88 13.36
N GLY A 28 -1.94 -2.26 12.99
CA GLY A 28 -2.02 -0.82 12.74
C GLY A 28 -1.15 -0.35 11.56
N VAL A 29 -0.94 -1.20 10.55
CA VAL A 29 -0.14 -0.87 9.36
C VAL A 29 -0.99 -0.96 8.09
N PRO A 30 -0.66 -0.23 7.01
CA PRO A 30 -1.34 -0.38 5.73
C PRO A 30 -1.04 -1.72 5.08
N PHE A 31 -1.97 -2.21 4.26
CA PHE A 31 -1.85 -3.43 3.45
C PHE A 31 -1.91 -3.10 1.96
N MET A 32 -1.13 -3.82 1.15
CA MET A 32 -1.15 -3.72 -0.30
C MET A 32 -0.71 -5.04 -0.95
N GLU A 33 -1.45 -5.50 -1.96
CA GLU A 33 -1.01 -6.61 -2.80
C GLU A 33 -0.10 -6.10 -3.91
N THR A 34 0.98 -6.83 -4.18
CA THR A 34 2.00 -6.48 -5.18
C THR A 34 2.34 -7.69 -6.04
N SER A 35 2.90 -7.43 -7.23
CA SER A 35 3.61 -8.45 -8.00
C SER A 35 4.97 -7.90 -8.40
N ALA A 36 6.03 -8.46 -7.82
CA ALA A 36 7.39 -8.20 -8.28
C ALA A 36 7.61 -8.63 -9.75
N ARG A 37 6.81 -9.59 -10.26
CA ARG A 37 6.92 -10.09 -11.62
C ARG A 37 6.31 -9.13 -12.64
N SER A 38 5.08 -8.67 -12.42
CA SER A 38 4.40 -7.76 -13.35
C SER A 38 4.66 -6.28 -13.04
N GLY A 39 5.29 -5.97 -11.91
CA GLY A 39 5.47 -4.60 -11.41
C GLY A 39 4.23 -4.03 -10.71
N LEU A 40 3.13 -4.79 -10.62
CA LEU A 40 1.88 -4.31 -10.02
C LEU A 40 2.12 -3.80 -8.59
N ASN A 41 1.76 -2.52 -8.37
CA ASN A 41 1.84 -1.81 -7.10
C ASN A 41 3.26 -1.72 -6.47
N VAL A 42 4.31 -2.18 -7.15
CA VAL A 42 5.68 -2.16 -6.61
C VAL A 42 6.17 -0.72 -6.46
N GLU A 43 6.03 0.11 -7.50
CA GLU A 43 6.44 1.52 -7.47
C GLU A 43 5.65 2.31 -6.40
N LEU A 44 4.35 2.08 -6.33
CA LEU A 44 3.48 2.71 -5.34
C LEU A 44 3.90 2.33 -3.91
N ALA A 45 4.20 1.05 -3.65
CA ALA A 45 4.63 0.57 -2.34
C ALA A 45 5.92 1.26 -1.87
N PHE A 46 6.95 1.30 -2.72
CA PHE A 46 8.22 1.95 -2.38
C PHE A 46 8.08 3.46 -2.24
N THR A 47 7.32 4.11 -3.13
CA THR A 47 7.06 5.56 -3.07
C THR A 47 6.33 5.94 -1.78
N ALA A 48 5.33 5.15 -1.37
CA ALA A 48 4.56 5.38 -0.16
C ALA A 48 5.46 5.34 1.08
N VAL A 49 6.32 4.31 1.19
CA VAL A 49 7.27 4.17 2.30
C VAL A 49 8.32 5.28 2.29
N ALA A 50 8.86 5.64 1.12
CA ALA A 50 9.83 6.73 1.01
C ALA A 50 9.23 8.07 1.45
N LYS A 51 7.99 8.37 1.06
CA LYS A 51 7.26 9.57 1.51
C LYS A 51 7.05 9.57 3.03
N GLU A 52 6.62 8.45 3.61
CA GLU A 52 6.47 8.33 5.07
C GLU A 52 7.81 8.58 5.79
N LEU A 53 8.90 7.98 5.31
CA LEU A 53 10.22 8.16 5.91
C LEU A 53 10.67 9.62 5.82
N LYS A 54 10.51 10.27 4.66
CA LYS A 54 10.85 11.67 4.45
C LYS A 54 10.13 12.58 5.45
N HIS A 55 8.81 12.45 5.57
CA HIS A 55 8.03 13.27 6.51
C HIS A 55 8.38 13.02 7.98
N ARG A 56 8.78 11.78 8.35
CA ARG A 56 9.25 11.51 9.72
C ARG A 56 10.58 12.19 10.02
N THR A 57 11.48 12.23 9.04
CA THR A 57 12.82 12.81 9.19
C THR A 57 12.83 14.33 9.12
N MET A 58 11.96 14.90 8.28
CA MET A 58 11.82 16.34 8.07
C MET A 58 10.62 16.80 8.91
N LYS A 59 10.81 17.00 10.21
CA LYS A 59 9.77 17.60 11.08
C LYS A 59 9.68 19.10 10.77
N GLU A 60 9.06 19.47 9.66
CA GLU A 60 8.68 20.87 9.44
C GLU A 60 7.46 21.18 10.32
N PRO A 61 7.53 22.21 11.18
CA PRO A 61 6.52 22.46 12.21
C PRO A 61 5.12 22.81 11.67
N GLU A 62 5.01 23.18 10.39
CA GLU A 62 3.78 23.64 9.75
C GLU A 62 3.23 22.67 8.69
N GLU A 63 3.93 21.57 8.36
CA GLU A 63 3.43 20.62 7.36
C GLU A 63 2.41 19.64 7.95
N PRO A 64 1.31 19.35 7.23
CA PRO A 64 0.35 18.33 7.65
C PRO A 64 1.03 16.97 7.71
N LYS A 65 0.80 16.23 8.80
CA LYS A 65 1.34 14.87 8.98
C LYS A 65 0.93 13.99 7.80
N PHE A 66 1.90 13.46 7.07
CA PHE A 66 1.64 12.47 6.03
C PHE A 66 1.00 11.22 6.65
N GLN A 67 -0.11 10.79 6.05
CA GLN A 67 -0.84 9.60 6.48
C GLN A 67 -0.72 8.52 5.41
N LEU A 68 0.21 7.58 5.64
CA LEU A 68 0.49 6.49 4.70
C LEU A 68 -0.77 5.70 4.28
N GLN A 69 -1.69 5.43 5.21
CA GLN A 69 -2.94 4.71 4.93
C GLN A 69 -3.81 5.47 3.92
N GLN A 70 -4.01 6.77 4.13
CA GLN A 70 -4.84 7.61 3.25
C GLN A 70 -4.22 7.74 1.86
N TYR A 71 -2.88 7.85 1.79
CA TYR A 71 -2.17 7.88 0.52
C TYR A 71 -2.38 6.58 -0.26
N VAL A 72 -2.18 5.42 0.38
CA VAL A 72 -2.40 4.12 -0.25
C VAL A 72 -3.85 3.95 -0.71
N ASP A 73 -4.84 4.27 0.14
CA ASP A 73 -6.25 4.15 -0.20
C ASP A 73 -6.66 5.04 -1.38
N LYS A 74 -6.13 6.27 -1.45
CA LYS A 74 -6.38 7.20 -2.55
C LYS A 74 -5.82 6.66 -3.87
N GLU A 75 -4.56 6.24 -3.87
CA GLU A 75 -3.86 5.77 -5.08
C GLU A 75 -4.44 4.42 -5.57
N MET A 76 -4.93 3.57 -4.68
CA MET A 76 -5.65 2.36 -5.09
C MET A 76 -7.02 2.65 -5.71
N ARG A 77 -7.71 3.71 -5.26
CA ARG A 77 -9.01 4.12 -5.84
C ARG A 77 -8.88 4.80 -7.19
N THR A 78 -7.81 5.56 -7.42
CA THR A 78 -7.58 6.26 -8.70
C THR A 78 -7.29 5.30 -9.85
N VAL A 79 -6.71 4.13 -9.57
CA VAL A 79 -6.48 3.07 -10.58
C VAL A 79 -7.78 2.42 -11.07
N GLY A 80 -8.90 2.62 -10.35
CA GLY A 80 -10.19 1.96 -10.62
C GLY A 80 -11.26 2.81 -11.32
N CYS A 81 -11.00 4.05 -11.76
CA CYS A 81 -12.06 4.93 -12.26
C CYS A 81 -11.94 5.28 -13.76
N CYS A 82 -12.38 4.35 -14.60
CA CYS A 82 -13.05 4.75 -15.84
C CYS A 82 -14.46 5.21 -15.47
N ARG A 83 -14.71 6.52 -15.62
CA ARG A 83 -16.05 7.08 -15.77
C ARG A 83 -16.65 6.51 -17.06
N THR A 84 -17.70 5.71 -16.96
CA THR A 84 -18.75 5.67 -17.99
C THR A 84 -19.76 6.77 -17.71
#